data_AF-A0A919LSP8-F1
#
_entry.id   AF-A0A919LSP8-F1
#
_cell.length_a   1.000
_cell.length_b   1.000
_cell.length_c   1.000
_cell.angle_alpha   90.00
_cell.angle_beta   90.00
_cell.angle_gamma   90.00
#
_symmetry.space_group_name_H-M   'P 1'
#
loop_
_entity.id
_entity.type
_entity.pdbx_description
1 polymer ?
#
loop_
_entity_poly.entity_id
_entity_poly.type
_entity_poly.pdbx_seq_one_letter_code
_entity_poly.pdbx_strand_id
1 'polypeptide(L)'
;MTFQAWLHQAIARPAESDSPRRDAEILLGHVTGRARTGFWPSVKRRSLLTRRRGWRRSVRRQRGEPIAHLVGQREFWSLPLFVSPATLIPARIPNVW
;
A
#
# COMPACT_ATOMS: atom_id res chain seq x y z
N MET A 1 18.55 1.45 5.82
CA MET A 1 17.42 0.49 5.75
C MET A 1 17.19 0.11 4.31
N THR A 2 17.27 -1.18 3.99
CA THR A 2 16.96 -1.77 2.68
C THR A 2 15.44 -1.90 2.50
N PHE A 3 14.98 -2.16 1.26
CA PHE A 3 13.56 -2.39 0.96
C PHE A 3 12.98 -3.59 1.72
N GLN A 4 13.75 -4.68 1.79
CA GLN A 4 13.40 -5.85 2.60
C GLN A 4 13.27 -5.49 4.08
N ALA A 5 14.21 -4.74 4.65
CA ALA A 5 14.12 -4.32 6.05
C ALA A 5 12.88 -3.44 6.31
N TRP A 6 12.53 -2.55 5.39
CA TRP A 6 11.31 -1.74 5.50
C TRP A 6 10.04 -2.61 5.41
N LEU A 7 10.01 -3.57 4.50
CA LEU A 7 8.88 -4.48 4.33
C LEU A 7 8.68 -5.35 5.57
N HIS A 8 9.75 -5.92 6.11
CA HIS A 8 9.71 -6.65 7.38
C HIS A 8 9.20 -5.77 8.52
N GLN A 9 9.66 -4.52 8.63
CA GLN A 9 9.21 -3.61 9.67
C GLN A 9 7.75 -3.17 9.50
N ALA A 10 7.27 -3.04 8.26
CA ALA A 10 5.89 -2.71 7.96
C ALA A 10 4.94 -3.89 8.26
N ILE A 11 5.39 -5.13 8.03
CA ILE A 11 4.64 -6.36 8.32
C ILE A 11 4.62 -6.67 9.81
N ALA A 12 5.76 -6.49 10.50
CA ALA A 12 5.89 -6.78 11.92
C ALA A 12 5.06 -5.83 12.82
N ARG A 13 4.50 -4.77 12.25
CA ARG A 13 3.63 -3.86 12.97
C ARG A 13 2.21 -4.43 13.00
N PRO A 14 1.59 -4.53 14.19
CA PRO A 14 0.21 -4.92 14.28
C PRO A 14 -0.63 -3.88 13.54
N ALA A 15 -1.28 -4.32 12.46
CA ALA A 15 -2.25 -3.54 11.72
C ALA A 15 -3.57 -4.30 11.79
N GLU A 16 -4.67 -3.57 11.95
CA GLU A 16 -6.03 -4.08 11.69
C GLU A 16 -6.16 -4.34 10.17
N SER A 17 -5.50 -5.38 9.70
CA SER A 17 -5.44 -5.81 8.31
C SER A 17 -5.44 -7.32 8.26
N ASP A 18 -6.35 -7.89 7.48
CA ASP A 18 -6.34 -9.31 7.16
C ASP A 18 -5.17 -9.70 6.24
N SER A 19 -4.45 -8.72 5.68
CA SER A 19 -3.33 -8.98 4.74
C SER A 19 -2.18 -7.96 4.86
N PRO A 20 -1.45 -7.93 6.00
CA PRO A 20 -0.41 -6.93 6.27
C PRO A 20 0.75 -6.95 5.27
N ARG A 21 1.12 -8.13 4.74
CA ARG A 21 2.13 -8.27 3.68
C ARG A 21 1.70 -7.59 2.38
N ARG A 22 0.45 -7.80 1.97
CA ARG A 22 -0.11 -7.24 0.74
C ARG A 22 -0.12 -5.71 0.82
N ASP A 23 -0.52 -5.17 1.95
CA ASP A 23 -0.54 -3.73 2.22
C ASP A 23 0.88 -3.13 2.17
N ALA A 24 1.86 -3.78 2.79
CA ALA A 24 3.25 -3.33 2.76
C ALA A 24 3.80 -3.28 1.32
N GLU A 25 3.54 -4.32 0.51
CA GLU A 25 3.95 -4.36 -0.90
C GLU A 25 3.29 -3.25 -1.73
N ILE A 26 2.00 -2.99 -1.53
CA ILE A 26 1.27 -1.92 -2.23
C ILE A 26 1.84 -0.55 -1.88
N LEU A 27 2.06 -0.27 -0.58
CA LEU A 27 2.67 0.98 -0.13
C LEU A 27 4.07 1.15 -0.70
N LEU A 28 4.85 0.08 -0.73
CA LEU A 28 6.19 0.08 -1.29
C LEU A 28 6.17 0.38 -2.79
N GLY A 29 5.31 -0.29 -3.55
CA GLY A 29 5.12 -0.08 -4.99
C GLY A 29 4.70 1.34 -5.30
N HIS A 30 3.73 1.90 -4.55
CA HIS A 30 3.31 3.29 -4.74
C HIS A 30 4.45 4.27 -4.42
N VAL A 31 5.12 4.11 -3.30
CA VAL A 31 6.19 5.03 -2.87
C VAL A 31 7.38 4.98 -3.82
N THR A 32 7.59 3.83 -4.46
CA THR A 32 8.58 3.63 -5.52
C THR A 32 8.03 3.86 -6.93
N GLY A 33 6.77 4.23 -7.12
CA GLY A 33 6.18 4.37 -8.46
C GLY A 33 6.43 3.17 -9.39
N ARG A 34 6.63 1.96 -8.85
CA ARG A 34 6.82 0.73 -9.62
C ARG A 34 5.65 -0.21 -9.31
N ALA A 35 4.99 -0.66 -10.37
CA ALA A 35 3.88 -1.62 -10.28
C ALA A 35 4.39 -3.00 -9.81
N ARG A 36 3.49 -3.79 -9.21
CA ARG A 36 3.74 -5.14 -8.67
C ARG A 36 4.40 -6.12 -9.64
N THR A 37 4.27 -5.88 -10.95
CA THR A 37 4.74 -6.77 -12.03
C THR A 37 6.16 -6.47 -12.52
N GLY A 38 6.79 -5.40 -12.03
CA GLY A 38 8.14 -5.03 -12.45
C GLY A 38 9.22 -5.69 -11.59
N PHE A 39 9.94 -6.64 -12.20
CA PHE A 39 11.28 -7.11 -11.83
C PHE A 39 12.04 -6.12 -10.93
N TRP A 40 12.66 -6.63 -9.85
CA TRP A 40 13.36 -5.87 -8.81
C TRP A 40 14.89 -5.89 -9.02
N PRO A 41 15.47 -5.47 -10.17
CA PRO A 41 16.91 -5.41 -10.27
C PRO A 41 17.38 -4.24 -9.38
N SER A 42 18.12 -4.61 -8.33
CA SER A 42 19.03 -3.73 -7.60
C SER A 42 18.43 -2.40 -7.09
N VAL A 43 17.44 -2.49 -6.20
CA VAL A 43 16.94 -1.31 -5.48
C VAL A 43 17.88 -0.91 -4.32
N LYS A 44 19.09 -0.44 -4.67
CA LYS A 44 20.10 -0.05 -3.67
C LYS A 44 20.05 1.42 -3.24
N ARG A 45 19.33 2.32 -3.92
CA ARG A 45 19.27 3.73 -3.47
C ARG A 45 17.98 4.40 -3.92
N ARG A 46 17.13 4.76 -2.96
CA ARG A 46 16.04 5.71 -3.21
C ARG A 46 15.93 6.71 -2.06
N SER A 47 15.63 7.96 -2.43
CA SER A 47 15.66 9.18 -1.62
C SER A 47 15.07 9.03 -0.21
N LEU A 48 15.66 9.72 0.77
CA LEU A 48 15.15 9.85 2.15
C LEU A 48 13.67 10.31 2.18
N LEU A 49 13.25 11.09 1.18
CA LEU A 49 11.87 11.57 1.02
C LEU A 49 10.88 10.45 0.74
N THR A 50 11.27 9.49 -0.10
CA THR A 50 10.53 8.27 -0.41
C THR A 50 10.29 7.47 0.87
N ARG A 51 11.32 7.32 1.70
CA ARG A 51 11.24 6.63 2.99
C ARG A 51 10.28 7.33 3.98
N ARG A 52 10.36 8.66 4.10
CA ARG A 52 9.45 9.44 4.96
C ARG A 52 8.00 9.34 4.52
N ARG A 53 7.72 9.34 3.20
CA ARG A 53 6.37 9.17 2.66
C ARG A 53 5.81 7.77 2.94
N GLY A 54 6.60 6.71 2.71
CA GLY A 54 6.20 5.34 3.04
C GLY A 54 5.91 5.16 4.53
N TRP A 55 6.78 5.70 5.38
CA TRP A 55 6.58 5.65 6.83
C TRP A 55 5.27 6.30 7.29
N ARG A 56 4.99 7.52 6.83
CA ARG A 56 3.75 8.25 7.18
C ARG A 56 2.51 7.46 6.79
N ARG A 57 2.52 6.80 5.63
CA ARG A 57 1.40 5.96 5.18
C ARG A 57 1.26 4.68 6.00
N SER A 58 2.37 4.04 6.37
CA SER A 58 2.33 2.89 7.28
C SER A 58 1.78 3.23 8.67
N VAL A 59 2.04 4.44 9.19
CA VAL A 59 1.43 4.92 10.45
C VAL A 59 -0.07 5.12 10.29
N ARG A 60 -0.52 5.71 9.18
CA ARG A 60 -1.95 5.86 8.91
C ARG A 60 -2.66 4.51 8.75
N ARG A 61 -2.01 3.53 8.10
CA ARG A 61 -2.54 2.16 7.97
C ARG A 61 -2.73 1.45 9.31
N GLN A 62 -1.84 1.70 10.27
CA GLN A 62 -1.96 1.19 11.65
C GLN A 62 -3.16 1.79 12.39
N ARG A 63 -3.64 2.97 12.00
CA ARG A 63 -4.84 3.61 12.57
C ARG A 63 -6.15 3.13 11.91
N GLY A 64 -6.12 2.00 11.21
CA GLY A 64 -7.29 1.46 10.51
C GLY A 64 -7.62 2.12 9.17
N GLU A 65 -6.82 3.09 8.70
CA GLU A 65 -7.15 3.77 7.44
C GLU A 65 -6.99 2.82 6.24
N PRO A 66 -7.98 2.73 5.34
CA PRO A 66 -7.93 1.81 4.22
C PRO A 66 -6.74 2.07 3.29
N ILE A 67 -6.11 0.99 2.83
CA ILE A 67 -4.96 1.05 1.92
C ILE A 67 -5.26 1.86 0.65
N ALA A 68 -6.50 1.79 0.15
CA ALA A 68 -6.94 2.49 -1.04
C ALA A 68 -6.90 4.03 -0.86
N HIS A 69 -7.25 4.54 0.33
CA HIS A 69 -7.16 5.97 0.64
C HIS A 69 -5.71 6.44 0.81
N LEU A 70 -4.81 5.56 1.28
CA LEU A 70 -3.37 5.86 1.38
C LEU A 70 -2.68 5.96 0.02
N VAL A 71 -3.17 5.15 -0.93
CA VAL A 71 -2.70 5.09 -2.32
C VAL A 71 -3.44 6.11 -3.18
N GLY A 72 -4.65 6.50 -2.81
CA GLY A 72 -5.53 7.39 -3.57
C GLY A 72 -6.20 6.72 -4.78
N GLN A 73 -6.03 5.40 -4.95
CA GLN A 73 -6.53 4.65 -6.09
C GLN A 73 -6.94 3.22 -5.69
N ARG A 74 -7.94 2.69 -6.38
CA ARG A 74 -8.43 1.31 -6.26
C ARG A 74 -8.86 0.82 -7.63
N GLU A 75 -8.44 -0.39 -7.98
CA GLU A 75 -8.96 -1.06 -9.17
C GLU A 75 -10.31 -1.71 -8.84
N PHE A 76 -11.31 -1.48 -9.69
CA PHE A 76 -12.64 -2.08 -9.59
C PHE A 76 -13.10 -2.44 -10.98
N TRP A 77 -13.39 -3.72 -11.24
CA TRP A 77 -13.82 -4.21 -12.56
C TRP A 77 -12.83 -3.82 -13.67
N SER A 78 -11.53 -4.02 -13.42
CA SER A 78 -10.43 -3.63 -14.31
C SER A 78 -10.33 -2.12 -14.60
N LEU A 79 -11.13 -1.29 -13.92
CA LEU A 79 -11.09 0.16 -14.05
C LEU A 79 -10.28 0.76 -12.89
N PRO A 80 -9.25 1.58 -13.16
CA PRO A 80 -8.57 2.34 -12.14
C PRO A 80 -9.45 3.52 -11.69
N LEU A 81 -9.91 3.49 -10.43
CA LEU A 81 -10.70 4.56 -9.84
C LEU A 81 -9.86 5.34 -8.84
N PHE A 82 -9.99 6.67 -8.85
CA PHE A 82 -9.44 7.53 -7.81
C PHE A 82 -10.36 7.49 -6.60
N VAL A 83 -9.76 7.32 -5.43
CA VAL A 83 -10.48 7.29 -4.15
C VAL A 83 -9.84 8.27 -3.17
N SER A 84 -10.66 8.88 -2.35
CA SER A 84 -10.24 9.76 -1.27
C SER A 84 -10.99 9.40 0.02
N PRO A 85 -10.57 9.92 1.18
CA PRO A 85 -11.32 9.76 2.42
C PRO A 85 -12.79 10.22 2.34
N ALA A 86 -13.13 11.09 1.37
CA ALA A 86 -14.50 11.56 1.13
C ALA A 86 -15.32 10.60 0.24
N THR A 87 -14.73 9.50 -0.24
CA THR A 87 -15.38 8.54 -1.14
C THR A 87 -15.46 7.16 -0.50
N LEU A 88 -16.58 6.47 -0.75
CA LEU A 88 -16.71 5.04 -0.47
C LEU A 88 -15.71 4.25 -1.33
N ILE A 89 -15.07 3.26 -0.72
CA ILE A 89 -14.15 2.39 -1.43
C ILE A 89 -14.97 1.34 -2.19
N PRO A 90 -14.82 1.23 -3.51
CA PRO A 90 -15.57 0.26 -4.29
C PRO A 90 -15.14 -1.15 -3.89
N ALA A 91 -16.09 -1.91 -3.33
CA ALA A 91 -15.94 -3.30 -2.92
C ALA A 91 -16.82 -4.19 -3.79
N ARG A 92 -16.36 -5.41 -4.07
CA ARG A 92 -17.20 -6.41 -4.73
C ARG A 92 -18.27 -6.83 -3.74
N ILE A 93 -19.53 -6.73 -4.12
CA ILE A 93 -20.63 -7.31 -3.34
C ILE A 93 -20.36 -8.83 -3.32
N PRO A 94 -20.18 -9.46 -2.15
CA PRO A 94 -20.05 -10.90 -2.09
C PRO A 94 -21.30 -11.52 -2.71
N ASN A 95 -21.14 -12.52 -3.57
CA ASN A 95 -22.27 -13.26 -4.13
C ASN A 95 -23.07 -13.83 -2.94
N VAL A 96 -24.23 -13.24 -2.67
CA VAL A 96 -25.22 -13.81 -1.75
C VAL A 96 -26.13 -14.64 -2.64
N TRP A 97 -25.89 -15.95 -2.67
CA TRP A 97 -26.83 -16.96 -3.16
C TRP A 97 -27.38 -17.69 -1.94
#